data_AF-A0A1A8KW07-F1
#
_entry.id   AF-A0A1A8KW07-F1
#
_cell.length_a   1.000
_cell.length_b   1.000
_cell.length_c   1.000
_cell.angle_alpha   90.00
_cell.angle_beta   90.00
_cell.angle_gamma   90.00
#
_symmetry.space_group_name_H-M   'P 1'
#
loop_
_entity.id
_entity.type
_entity.pdbx_description
1 polymer ?
#
loop_
_entity_poly.entity_id
_entity_poly.type
_entity_poly.pdbx_seq_one_letter_code
_entity_poly.pdbx_strand_id
1 'polypeptide(L)'
;ADFDPSHSKQSTVQYLDNGEVFVVQWEQVRLPGKESKGAFTFQAALHKTGRITFSYQEIPLPLDVIGSAEHPVKVGLSDAFMI
;
A
#
# COMPACT_ATOMS: atom_id res chain seq x y z
N ALA A 1 3.20 -6.26 2.88
CA ALA A 1 3.85 -5.43 3.91
C ALA A 1 2.75 -4.92 4.84
N ASP A 2 3.00 -4.90 6.15
CA ASP A 2 2.05 -4.41 7.14
C ASP A 2 2.27 -2.90 7.28
N PHE A 3 1.43 -2.12 6.59
CA PHE A 3 1.47 -0.66 6.66
C PHE A 3 0.44 -0.22 7.69
N ASP A 4 0.85 -0.12 8.95
CA ASP A 4 0.00 0.44 10.00
C ASP A 4 0.06 1.98 9.96
N PRO A 5 -1.04 2.66 9.57
CA PRO A 5 -1.10 4.12 9.50
C PRO A 5 -1.03 4.79 10.89
N SER A 6 -1.17 4.03 11.99
CA SER A 6 -1.03 4.57 13.36
C SER A 6 0.39 5.07 13.67
N HIS A 7 1.39 4.60 12.92
CA HIS A 7 2.80 4.93 13.14
C HIS A 7 3.20 6.35 12.69
N SER A 8 2.31 7.10 12.04
CA SER A 8 2.57 8.49 11.69
C SER A 8 1.27 9.29 11.62
N LYS A 9 1.25 10.45 12.29
CA LYS A 9 0.14 11.41 12.19
C LYS A 9 -0.05 11.98 10.78
N GLN A 10 0.89 11.74 9.87
CA GLN A 10 0.83 12.16 8.47
C GLN A 10 0.33 11.06 7.53
N SER A 11 0.25 9.81 8.01
CA SER A 11 -0.26 8.72 7.19
C SER A 11 -1.77 8.78 7.11
N THR A 12 -2.32 8.67 5.91
CA THR A 12 -3.77 8.58 5.70
C THR A 12 -4.12 7.34 4.89
N VAL A 13 -5.28 6.76 5.19
CA VAL A 13 -5.91 5.74 4.35
C VAL A 13 -7.26 6.29 3.93
N GLN A 14 -7.45 6.43 2.63
CA GLN A 14 -8.66 7.00 2.04
C GLN A 14 -9.19 6.01 0.99
N TYR A 15 -10.50 6.03 0.77
CA TYR A 15 -11.11 5.23 -0.29
C TYR A 15 -12.08 6.06 -1.12
N LEU A 16 -12.29 5.62 -2.35
CA LEU A 16 -13.28 6.13 -3.27
C LEU A 16 -14.02 4.95 -3.90
N ASP A 17 -15.34 5.03 -3.92
CA ASP A 17 -16.19 4.15 -4.73
C ASP A 17 -17.09 5.02 -5.61
N ASN A 18 -17.15 4.71 -6.90
CA ASN A 18 -18.06 5.36 -7.85
C ASN A 18 -18.98 4.36 -8.57
N GLY A 19 -19.03 3.10 -8.13
CA GLY A 19 -19.83 2.03 -8.70
C GLY A 19 -19.19 1.30 -9.90
N GLU A 20 -18.13 1.85 -10.49
CA GLU A 20 -17.35 1.22 -11.56
C GLU A 20 -15.94 0.82 -11.10
N VAL A 21 -15.36 1.57 -10.18
CA VAL A 21 -14.08 1.27 -9.55
C VAL A 21 -14.12 1.60 -8.06
N PHE A 22 -13.61 0.67 -7.27
CA PHE A 22 -13.32 0.86 -5.85
C PHE A 22 -11.81 1.07 -5.71
N VAL A 23 -11.40 2.20 -5.13
CA VAL A 23 -9.98 2.57 -4.96
C VAL A 23 -9.69 2.76 -3.48
N VAL A 24 -8.58 2.20 -3.01
CA VAL A 24 -8.00 2.51 -1.70
C VAL A 24 -6.63 3.13 -1.93
N GLN A 25 -6.37 4.25 -1.27
CA GLN A 25 -5.08 4.94 -1.24
C GLN A 25 -4.47 4.86 0.15
N TRP A 26 -3.20 4.48 0.18
CA TRP A 26 -2.33 4.65 1.34
C TRP A 26 -1.38 5.80 1.03
N GLU A 27 -1.48 6.87 1.81
CA GLU A 27 -0.69 8.07 1.63
C GLU A 27 0.31 8.19 2.76
N GLN A 28 1.58 8.44 2.40
CA GLN A 28 2.66 8.68 3.34
C GLN A 28 2.80 7.58 4.42
N VAL A 29 2.52 6.33 4.07
CA VAL A 29 2.64 5.19 5.00
C VAL A 29 4.09 4.74 5.13
N ARG A 30 4.50 4.33 6.33
CA ARG A 30 5.88 3.90 6.61
C ARG A 30 5.91 2.42 6.95
N LEU A 31 7.02 1.77 6.62
CA LEU A 31 7.27 0.39 7.01
C LEU A 31 7.68 0.35 8.50
N PRO A 32 7.02 -0.46 9.34
CA PRO A 32 7.41 -0.64 10.74
C PRO A 32 8.87 -1.08 10.86
N GLY A 33 9.63 -0.44 11.74
CA GLY A 33 11.06 -0.69 11.96
C GLY A 33 11.98 -0.19 10.85
N LYS A 34 11.43 0.50 9.84
CA LYS A 34 12.16 1.10 8.72
C LYS A 34 11.68 2.53 8.43
N GLU A 35 11.25 3.26 9.45
CA GLU A 35 10.64 4.58 9.33
C GLU A 35 11.59 5.60 8.68
N SER A 36 12.91 5.45 8.91
CA SER A 36 13.97 6.26 8.32
C SER A 36 14.14 6.05 6.81
N LYS A 37 13.55 4.99 6.24
CA LYS A 37 13.60 4.68 4.80
C LYS A 37 12.60 5.48 3.97
N GLY A 38 11.85 6.39 4.60
CA GLY A 38 10.89 7.26 3.93
C GLY A 38 9.48 6.70 3.91
N ALA A 39 8.57 7.47 3.32
CA ALA A 39 7.16 7.15 3.25
C ALA A 39 6.79 6.68 1.83
N PHE A 40 5.84 5.75 1.77
CA PHE A 40 5.29 5.20 0.55
C PHE A 40 3.91 5.81 0.29
N THR A 41 3.60 6.07 -0.98
CA THR A 41 2.27 6.47 -1.42
C THR A 41 1.87 5.60 -2.59
N PHE A 42 0.79 4.85 -2.45
CA PHE A 42 0.30 3.92 -3.46
C PHE A 42 -1.20 3.68 -3.35
N GLN A 43 -1.78 3.14 -4.41
CA GLN A 43 -3.18 2.80 -4.52
C GLN A 43 -3.38 1.36 -4.99
N ALA A 44 -4.49 0.78 -4.58
CA ALA A 44 -5.05 -0.41 -5.18
C ALA A 44 -6.47 -0.09 -5.67
N ALA A 45 -6.78 -0.47 -6.91
CA ALA A 45 -8.08 -0.26 -7.51
C ALA A 45 -8.68 -1.58 -8.00
N LEU A 46 -9.88 -1.90 -7.53
CA LEU A 46 -10.70 -3.01 -8.00
C LEU A 46 -11.74 -2.47 -8.99
N HIS A 47 -11.61 -2.87 -10.25
CA HIS A 47 -12.54 -2.53 -11.31
C HIS A 47 -13.70 -3.52 -11.28
N LYS A 48 -14.90 -3.07 -11.66
CA LYS A 48 -16.11 -3.91 -11.77
C LYS A 48 -15.93 -5.16 -12.63
N THR A 49 -14.98 -5.14 -13.56
CA THR A 49 -14.58 -6.29 -14.38
C THR A 49 -13.80 -7.38 -13.63
N GLY A 50 -13.49 -7.16 -12.34
CA GLY A 50 -12.62 -8.01 -11.54
C GLY A 50 -11.13 -7.71 -11.70
N ARG A 51 -10.75 -6.77 -12.57
CA ARG A 51 -9.34 -6.36 -12.72
C ARG A 51 -8.88 -5.59 -11.48
N ILE A 52 -7.72 -5.96 -10.96
CA ILE A 52 -7.05 -5.22 -9.88
C ILE A 52 -5.83 -4.51 -10.47
N THR A 53 -5.70 -3.21 -10.21
CA THR A 53 -4.53 -2.42 -10.60
C THR A 53 -3.86 -1.80 -9.39
N PHE A 54 -2.52 -1.82 -9.37
CA PHE A 54 -1.71 -1.16 -8.36
C PHE A 54 -0.99 0.03 -8.98
N SER A 55 -1.11 1.18 -8.34
CA SER A 55 -0.47 2.43 -8.78
C SER A 55 0.46 2.92 -7.67
N TYR A 56 1.74 3.13 -7.99
CA TYR A 56 2.73 3.59 -7.02
C TYR A 56 3.14 5.02 -7.38
N GLN A 57 2.91 5.95 -6.45
CA GLN A 57 3.24 7.36 -6.63
C GLN A 57 4.58 7.70 -5.97
N GLU A 58 4.80 7.24 -4.75
CA GLU A 58 6.04 7.47 -4.01
C GLU A 58 6.60 6.14 -3.49
N ILE A 59 7.81 5.82 -3.93
CA ILE A 59 8.58 4.68 -3.46
C ILE A 59 9.95 5.22 -3.03
N PRO A 60 10.22 5.36 -1.73
CA PRO A 60 11.43 6.01 -1.22
C PRO A 60 12.66 5.08 -1.19
N LEU A 61 12.49 3.83 -1.64
CA LEU A 61 13.53 2.83 -1.73
C LEU A 61 13.84 2.50 -3.20
N PRO A 62 15.13 2.39 -3.57
CA PRO A 62 15.52 1.85 -4.86
C PRO A 62 14.96 0.43 -5.05
N LEU A 63 14.46 0.10 -6.24
CA LEU A 63 13.81 -1.20 -6.52
C LEU A 63 14.74 -2.39 -6.25
N ASP A 64 16.03 -2.21 -6.47
CA ASP A 64 17.12 -3.15 -6.17
C ASP A 64 17.27 -3.44 -4.67
N VAL A 65 16.89 -2.50 -3.79
CA VAL A 65 16.89 -2.69 -2.33
C VAL A 65 15.58 -3.32 -1.85
N ILE A 66 14.48 -3.15 -2.59
CA ILE A 66 13.18 -3.77 -2.30
C ILE A 66 13.19 -5.26 -2.69
N GLY A 67 14.00 -5.62 -3.70
CA GLY A 67 14.11 -6.97 -4.24
C GLY A 67 15.47 -7.61 -4.00
N SER A 68 15.75 -8.11 -2.80
CA SER A 68 16.63 -9.29 -2.70
C SER A 68 16.66 -9.99 -1.34
N ALA A 69 16.62 -11.31 -1.45
CA ALA A 69 17.10 -12.34 -0.54
C ALA A 69 16.28 -12.79 0.67
N GLU A 70 15.61 -11.94 1.46
CA GLU A 70 15.04 -12.45 2.73
C GLU A 70 13.52 -12.36 2.91
N HIS A 71 12.82 -11.42 2.27
CA HIS A 71 11.37 -11.32 2.44
C HIS A 71 10.75 -10.91 1.10
N PRO A 72 10.00 -11.80 0.42
CA PRO A 72 9.25 -11.37 -0.76
C PRO A 72 8.28 -10.30 -0.28
N VAL A 73 8.51 -9.05 -0.66
CA VAL A 73 7.58 -7.95 -0.41
C VAL A 73 6.36 -8.24 -1.27
N LYS A 74 5.47 -9.08 -0.75
CA LYS A 74 4.19 -9.38 -1.37
C LYS A 74 3.31 -8.15 -1.14
N VAL A 75 2.98 -7.46 -2.24
CA VAL A 75 1.73 -6.72 -2.35
C VAL A 75 0.70 -7.73 -2.83
N GLY A 76 -0.32 -7.93 -2.02
CA GLY A 76 -1.41 -8.84 -2.31
C GLY A 76 -2.63 -8.42 -1.50
N LEU A 77 -3.81 -8.69 -2.04
CA LEU A 77 -5.04 -8.68 -1.27
C LEU A 77 -4.94 -9.84 -0.28
N SER A 78 -4.71 -9.53 0.99
CA SER A 78 -4.83 -10.50 2.08
C SER A 78 -6.23 -10.39 2.65
N ASP A 79 -6.85 -11.54 2.91
CA ASP A 79 -8.12 -11.61 3.62
C ASP A 79 -7.98 -10.90 4.98
N ALA A 80 -8.91 -10.01 5.30
CA ALA A 80 -9.06 -9.42 6.61
C ALA A 80 -10.56 -9.37 6.93
N PHE A 81 -11.11 -10.55 7.18
CA PHE A 81 -12.43 -10.69 7.79
C PHE A 81 -12.26 -10.44 9.29
N MET A 82 -12.73 -9.30 9.79
CA MET A 82 -12.92 -9.07 11.22
C MET A 82 -14.42 -9.08 11.52
N ILE A 83 -14.83 -10.03 12.37
CA ILE A 83 -16.18 -10.14 12.96
C ILE A 83 -16.15 -9.45 14.32
#